data_AF-A0A955ZI59-F1
#
_entry.id   AF-A0A955ZI59-F1
#
_cell.length_a   1.000
_cell.length_b   1.000
_cell.length_c   1.000
_cell.angle_alpha   90.00
_cell.angle_beta   90.00
_cell.angle_gamma   90.00
#
_symmetry.space_group_name_H-M   'P 1'
#
loop_
_entity.id
_entity.type
_entity.pdbx_description
1 polymer ?
#
loop_
_entity_poly.entity_id
_entity_poly.type
_entity_poly.pdbx_seq_one_letter_code
_entity_poly.pdbx_strand_id
1 'polypeptide(L)'
;MKLTEIASCMDVTESLIAEAMAPARSMNDQSPREKCLALVRHMASVACPNQSAWRVLELLARMSKRSWLEGRLVVRLIGDSELTVLELLVDDGVAAERMLPPVRMDVPLAELAKYIDGHRRELAPLTYKEQPSDRRLVLWGMPEHQRQHRKPSFSALDTSLIAQAAGRRVEIEGGTPAVATAPAPERSSPSSDPPIAAYDRPSATLEIPDHLRDPAAPAQAPAKAKAKPPRPPPPRRKPR
;
A
#
# COMPACT_ATOMS: atom_id res chain seq x y z
N MET A 1 19.14 -9.72 10.28
CA MET A 1 18.18 -8.96 11.09
C MET A 1 17.46 -9.87 12.07
N LYS A 2 17.66 -9.66 13.38
CA LYS A 2 16.97 -10.42 14.45
C LYS A 2 15.77 -9.61 14.94
N LEU A 3 14.58 -9.90 14.42
CA LEU A 3 13.35 -9.18 14.79
C LEU A 3 12.97 -9.37 16.27
N THR A 4 13.37 -10.49 16.87
CA THR A 4 13.05 -10.84 18.27
C THR A 4 13.67 -9.91 19.32
N GLU A 5 14.66 -9.09 18.94
CA GLU A 5 15.28 -8.11 19.85
C GLU A 5 14.47 -6.81 19.96
N ILE A 6 13.47 -6.60 19.09
CA ILE A 6 12.61 -5.41 19.08
C ILE A 6 11.39 -5.72 19.95
N ALA A 7 11.38 -5.27 21.20
CA ALA A 7 10.27 -5.45 22.13
C ALA A 7 9.22 -4.34 22.02
N SER A 8 9.61 -3.17 21.54
CA SER A 8 8.77 -2.00 21.32
C SER A 8 9.15 -1.27 20.03
N CYS A 9 8.24 -0.48 19.46
CA CYS A 9 8.54 0.40 18.32
C CYS A 9 9.66 1.41 18.62
N MET A 10 9.91 1.73 19.90
CA MET A 10 11.04 2.59 20.32
C MET A 10 12.41 1.95 20.12
N ASP A 11 12.50 0.62 20.14
CA ASP A 11 13.76 -0.12 19.96
C ASP A 11 14.21 -0.13 18.49
N VAL A 12 13.33 0.32 17.58
CA VAL A 12 13.63 0.41 16.16
C VAL A 12 14.56 1.59 15.90
N THR A 13 15.83 1.26 15.75
CA THR A 13 16.89 2.21 15.42
C THR A 13 16.99 2.46 13.92
N GLU A 14 17.66 3.55 13.53
CA GLU A 14 17.94 3.83 12.12
C GLU A 14 18.79 2.75 11.45
N SER A 15 19.66 2.07 12.20
CA SER A 15 20.50 0.99 11.67
C SER A 15 19.67 -0.23 11.28
N LEU A 16 18.65 -0.59 12.06
CA LEU A 16 17.72 -1.67 11.72
C LEU A 16 16.90 -1.33 10.46
N ILE A 17 16.42 -0.09 10.38
CA ILE A 17 15.71 0.41 9.20
C ILE A 17 16.63 0.38 7.97
N ALA A 18 17.89 0.81 8.10
CA ALA A 18 18.87 0.77 7.03
C ALA A 18 19.22 -0.68 6.62
N GLU A 19 19.35 -1.60 7.58
CA GLU A 19 19.61 -3.03 7.33
C GLU A 19 18.44 -3.67 6.55
N ALA A 20 17.19 -3.39 6.94
CA ALA A 20 16.01 -3.91 6.25
C ALA A 20 15.94 -3.43 4.79
N MET A 21 16.45 -2.23 4.52
CA MET A 21 16.46 -1.62 3.19
C MET A 21 17.73 -1.89 2.37
N ALA A 22 18.75 -2.52 2.97
CA ALA A 22 19.99 -2.84 2.29
C ALA A 22 19.76 -3.90 1.21
N PRO A 23 20.46 -3.82 0.06
CA PRO A 23 20.40 -4.86 -0.96
C PRO A 23 20.85 -6.22 -0.39
N ALA A 24 20.28 -7.30 -0.94
CA ALA A 24 20.69 -8.66 -0.60
C ALA A 24 22.19 -8.84 -0.91
N ARG A 25 22.95 -9.43 0.03
CA ARG A 25 24.39 -9.69 -0.13
C ARG A 25 24.64 -11.07 -0.71
N SER A 26 23.69 -11.99 -0.51
CA SER A 26 23.70 -13.36 -1.01
C SER A 26 22.42 -13.67 -1.78
N MET A 27 22.47 -14.60 -2.73
CA MET A 27 21.28 -15.11 -3.43
C MET A 27 20.28 -15.78 -2.48
N ASN A 28 20.73 -16.28 -1.33
CA ASN A 28 19.88 -16.91 -0.32
C ASN A 28 19.31 -15.92 0.69
N ASP A 29 19.70 -14.63 0.63
CA ASP A 29 19.15 -13.63 1.54
C ASP A 29 17.74 -13.23 1.11
N GLN A 30 16.87 -13.00 2.08
CA GLN A 30 15.56 -12.38 1.83
C GLN A 30 15.70 -11.07 1.06
N SER A 31 14.78 -10.85 0.12
CA SER A 31 14.75 -9.62 -0.66
C SER A 31 14.55 -8.39 0.26
N PRO A 32 15.06 -7.20 -0.12
CA PRO A 32 14.84 -5.99 0.67
C PRO A 32 13.35 -5.68 0.88
N ARG A 33 12.51 -6.05 -0.09
CA ARG A 33 11.04 -5.99 0.01
C ARG A 33 10.53 -6.85 1.16
N GLU A 34 10.90 -8.12 1.20
CA GLU A 34 10.48 -9.04 2.26
C GLU A 34 10.95 -8.58 3.64
N LYS A 35 12.21 -8.16 3.77
CA LYS A 35 12.77 -7.66 5.04
C LYS A 35 12.00 -6.45 5.57
N CYS A 36 11.71 -5.48 4.70
CA CYS A 36 10.92 -4.31 5.07
C CYS A 36 9.50 -4.68 5.49
N LEU A 37 8.82 -5.56 4.75
CA LEU A 37 7.46 -6.00 5.08
C LEU A 37 7.42 -6.82 6.38
N ALA A 38 8.44 -7.64 6.63
CA ALA A 38 8.60 -8.37 7.89
C ALA A 38 8.80 -7.40 9.07
N LEU A 39 9.63 -6.36 8.89
CA LEU A 39 9.81 -5.32 9.90
C LEU A 39 8.51 -4.56 10.17
N VAL A 40 7.75 -4.16 9.14
CA VAL A 40 6.45 -3.49 9.32
C VAL A 40 5.49 -4.36 10.13
N ARG A 41 5.36 -5.65 9.79
CA ARG A 41 4.48 -6.59 10.52
C ARG A 41 4.91 -6.73 11.98
N HIS A 42 6.21 -6.87 12.23
CA HIS A 42 6.74 -6.99 13.58
C HIS A 42 6.48 -5.72 14.39
N MET A 43 6.83 -4.55 13.85
CA MET A 43 6.59 -3.25 14.50
C MET A 43 5.12 -3.06 14.85
N ALA A 44 4.22 -3.38 13.92
CA ALA A 44 2.79 -3.28 14.15
C ALA A 44 2.30 -4.20 15.28
N SER A 45 2.88 -5.40 15.42
CA SER A 45 2.54 -6.35 16.50
C SER A 45 3.04 -5.93 17.88
N VAL A 46 4.09 -5.10 17.95
CA VAL A 46 4.63 -4.55 19.21
C VAL A 46 4.27 -3.07 19.41
N ALA A 47 3.40 -2.53 18.56
CA ALA A 47 2.98 -1.14 18.62
C ALA A 47 2.02 -0.94 19.80
N CYS A 48 2.40 -0.07 20.73
CA CYS A 48 1.58 0.34 21.86
C CYS A 48 1.37 1.87 21.84
N PRO A 49 0.29 2.38 22.47
CA PRO A 49 0.03 3.81 22.54
C PRO A 49 1.16 4.53 23.28
N ASN A 50 1.53 5.71 22.79
CA ASN A 50 2.64 6.53 23.32
C ASN A 50 4.04 5.88 23.25
N GLN A 51 4.19 4.71 22.59
CA GLN A 51 5.47 4.01 22.44
C GLN A 51 6.05 4.14 21.03
N SER A 52 5.95 5.34 20.47
CA SER A 52 6.56 5.68 19.18
C SER A 52 6.13 4.83 17.97
N ALA A 53 4.85 4.45 17.92
CA ALA A 53 4.27 3.74 16.78
C ALA A 53 4.43 4.49 15.44
N TRP A 54 4.65 5.81 15.49
CA TRP A 54 4.99 6.65 14.35
C TRP A 54 6.26 6.21 13.61
N ARG A 55 7.18 5.46 14.23
CA ARG A 55 8.34 4.87 13.53
C ARG A 55 7.92 3.93 12.39
N VAL A 56 6.74 3.32 12.46
CA VAL A 56 6.17 2.57 11.34
C VAL A 56 5.99 3.50 10.14
N LEU A 57 5.45 4.70 10.34
CA LEU A 57 5.21 5.69 9.27
C LEU A 57 6.52 6.15 8.63
N GLU A 58 7.59 6.31 9.40
CA GLU A 58 8.90 6.65 8.85
C GLU A 58 9.51 5.53 8.01
N LEU A 59 9.42 4.29 8.48
CA LEU A 59 9.83 3.13 7.69
C LEU A 59 9.08 3.12 6.37
N LEU A 60 7.76 3.32 6.39
CA LEU A 60 6.92 3.42 5.19
C LEU A 60 7.32 4.60 4.29
N ALA A 61 7.67 5.75 4.87
CA ALA A 61 8.16 6.89 4.11
C ALA A 61 9.47 6.56 3.39
N ARG A 62 10.40 5.87 4.05
CA ARG A 62 11.65 5.45 3.41
C ARG A 62 11.42 4.34 2.39
N MET A 63 10.49 3.41 2.65
CA MET A 63 10.07 2.38 1.70
C MET A 63 9.52 2.99 0.42
N SER A 64 8.73 4.06 0.51
CA SER A 64 8.13 4.71 -0.67
C SER A 64 9.13 5.30 -1.69
N LYS A 65 10.41 5.45 -1.31
CA LYS A 65 11.50 5.88 -2.22
C LYS A 65 12.19 4.71 -2.92
N ARG A 66 11.81 3.46 -2.64
CA ARG A 66 12.56 2.29 -3.10
C ARG A 66 12.21 1.93 -4.54
N SER A 67 13.25 1.60 -5.32
CA SER A 67 13.13 1.27 -6.75
C SER A 67 12.39 -0.05 -7.02
N TRP A 68 12.29 -0.94 -6.03
CA TRP A 68 11.55 -2.19 -6.15
C TRP A 68 10.03 -2.01 -6.01
N LEU A 69 9.55 -0.79 -5.68
CA LEU A 69 8.12 -0.46 -5.75
C LEU A 69 7.74 -0.09 -7.18
N GLU A 70 6.97 -0.96 -7.83
CA GLU A 70 6.42 -0.74 -9.16
C GLU A 70 5.13 0.10 -9.12
N GLY A 71 5.20 1.28 -8.50
CA GLY A 71 4.06 2.19 -8.38
C GLY A 71 4.25 3.19 -7.26
N ARG A 72 3.15 3.84 -6.87
CA ARG A 72 3.10 4.73 -5.71
C ARG A 72 2.67 3.94 -4.49
N LEU A 73 3.44 4.02 -3.41
CA LEU A 73 3.02 3.45 -2.13
C LEU A 73 1.80 4.20 -1.62
N VAL A 74 0.73 3.47 -1.30
CA VAL A 74 -0.47 3.99 -0.65
C VAL A 74 -0.59 3.36 0.71
N VAL A 75 -0.53 4.19 1.76
CA VAL A 75 -0.71 3.77 3.14
C VAL A 75 -2.10 4.17 3.57
N ARG A 76 -2.95 3.20 3.92
CA ARG A 76 -4.27 3.46 4.50
C ARG A 76 -4.23 3.10 5.98
N LEU A 77 -4.64 4.04 6.81
CA LEU A 77 -4.84 3.84 8.24
C LEU A 77 -6.35 3.92 8.49
N ILE A 78 -6.93 2.85 9.00
CA ILE A 78 -8.36 2.75 9.29
C ILE A 78 -8.48 2.41 10.76
N GLY A 79 -9.10 3.25 11.56
CA GLY A 79 -9.07 3.03 13.00
C GLY A 79 -10.11 3.84 13.75
N ASP A 80 -10.15 3.58 15.04
CA ASP A 80 -11.02 4.23 16.00
C ASP A 80 -10.20 4.78 17.19
N SER A 81 -10.81 4.85 18.37
CA SER A 81 -10.21 5.38 19.59
C SER A 81 -9.13 4.49 20.21
N GLU A 82 -9.06 3.20 19.86
CA GLU A 82 -8.16 2.24 20.53
C GLU A 82 -7.22 1.55 19.54
N LEU A 83 -7.70 1.38 18.30
CA LEU A 83 -7.12 0.47 17.32
C LEU A 83 -6.88 1.20 16.00
N THR A 84 -5.78 0.84 15.31
CA THR A 84 -5.56 1.19 13.91
C THR A 84 -5.23 -0.04 13.08
N VAL A 85 -5.89 -0.18 11.94
CA VAL A 85 -5.58 -1.15 10.88
C VAL A 85 -4.77 -0.45 9.80
N LEU A 86 -3.58 -0.99 9.52
CA LEU A 86 -2.68 -0.58 8.47
C LEU A 86 -2.90 -1.42 7.21
N GLU A 87 -3.27 -0.80 6.10
CA GLU A 87 -3.21 -1.40 4.77
C GLU A 87 -2.09 -0.73 3.94
N LEU A 88 -1.25 -1.54 3.30
CA LEU A 88 -0.29 -1.06 2.32
C LEU A 88 -0.66 -1.55 0.93
N LEU A 89 -0.74 -0.61 0.00
CA LEU A 89 -1.01 -0.88 -1.40
C LEU A 89 0.06 -0.22 -2.28
N VAL A 90 0.23 -0.73 -3.49
CA VAL A 90 0.98 -0.09 -4.57
C VAL A 90 -0.01 0.25 -5.67
N ASP A 91 -0.11 1.53 -5.99
CA ASP A 91 -0.94 2.06 -7.08
C ASP A 91 -0.06 2.31 -8.31
N ASP A 92 -0.27 1.51 -9.35
CA ASP A 92 0.45 1.62 -10.64
C ASP A 92 -0.22 2.59 -11.63
N GLY A 93 -1.33 3.21 -11.23
CA GLY A 93 -2.19 4.07 -12.04
C GLY A 93 -3.39 3.38 -12.69
N VAL A 94 -3.42 2.05 -12.73
CA VAL A 94 -4.53 1.24 -13.27
C VAL A 94 -5.25 0.50 -12.15
N ALA A 95 -4.49 -0.13 -11.26
CA ALA A 95 -4.99 -0.88 -10.13
C ALA A 95 -4.15 -0.61 -8.87
N ALA A 96 -4.74 -0.94 -7.71
CA ALA A 96 -4.03 -0.92 -6.46
C ALA A 96 -3.80 -2.37 -6.00
N GLU A 97 -2.54 -2.81 -5.98
CA GLU A 97 -2.15 -4.13 -5.49
C GLU A 97 -1.84 -4.06 -3.99
N ARG A 98 -2.36 -4.99 -3.21
CA ARG A 98 -2.09 -5.08 -1.77
C ARG A 98 -0.74 -5.74 -1.52
N MET A 99 0.14 -5.07 -0.78
CA MET A 99 1.49 -5.58 -0.48
C MET A 99 1.54 -6.58 0.67
N LEU A 100 0.63 -6.44 1.64
CA LEU A 100 0.48 -7.37 2.75
C LEU A 100 -0.98 -7.42 3.21
N PRO A 101 -1.40 -8.51 3.87
CA PRO A 101 -2.68 -8.53 4.58
C PRO A 101 -2.78 -7.34 5.55
N PRO A 102 -3.97 -6.78 5.78
CA PRO A 102 -4.16 -5.70 6.74
C PRO A 102 -3.58 -6.07 8.11
N VAL A 103 -2.82 -5.15 8.71
CA VAL A 103 -2.15 -5.39 9.99
C VAL A 103 -2.78 -4.54 11.07
N ARG A 104 -3.06 -5.19 12.19
CA ARG A 104 -3.61 -4.55 13.38
C ARG A 104 -2.48 -3.90 14.20
N MET A 105 -2.72 -2.69 14.68
CA MET A 105 -1.88 -1.99 15.67
C MET A 105 -2.77 -1.55 16.82
N ASP A 106 -2.38 -1.83 18.05
CA ASP A 106 -3.10 -1.39 19.26
C ASP A 106 -2.68 0.05 19.60
N VAL A 107 -2.94 0.95 18.65
CA VAL A 107 -2.61 2.38 18.71
C VAL A 107 -3.80 3.18 18.17
N PRO A 108 -4.31 4.17 18.90
CA PRO A 108 -5.39 5.03 18.43
C PRO A 108 -5.01 5.78 17.14
N LEU A 109 -5.94 5.85 16.18
CA LEU A 109 -5.70 6.56 14.93
C LEU A 109 -5.36 8.04 15.16
N ALA A 110 -5.96 8.64 16.20
CA ALA A 110 -5.73 10.03 16.58
C ALA A 110 -4.27 10.32 16.98
N GLU A 111 -3.56 9.35 17.55
CA GLU A 111 -2.14 9.50 17.90
C GLU A 111 -1.28 9.61 16.63
N LEU A 112 -1.52 8.71 15.67
CA LEU A 112 -0.84 8.72 14.38
C LEU A 112 -1.19 9.98 13.57
N ALA A 113 -2.45 10.42 13.60
CA ALA A 113 -2.90 11.65 12.94
C ALA A 113 -2.14 12.87 13.46
N LYS A 114 -2.07 13.04 14.80
CA LYS A 114 -1.33 14.14 15.44
C LYS A 114 0.15 14.13 15.03
N TYR A 115 0.76 12.95 14.97
CA TYR A 115 2.15 12.82 14.53
C TYR A 115 2.32 13.25 13.07
N ILE A 116 1.47 12.76 12.17
CA ILE A 116 1.49 13.11 10.73
C ILE A 116 1.39 14.62 10.54
N ASP A 117 0.49 15.28 11.27
CA ASP A 117 0.33 16.73 11.19
C ASP A 117 1.54 17.51 11.71
N GLY A 118 2.14 17.05 12.81
CA GLY A 118 3.34 17.68 13.39
C GLY A 118 4.62 17.48 12.56
N HIS A 119 4.74 16.33 11.88
CA HIS A 119 6.01 15.87 11.28
C HIS A 119 5.90 15.64 9.76
N ARG A 120 5.04 16.40 9.06
CA ARG A 120 4.84 16.28 7.61
C ARG A 120 6.15 16.31 6.79
N ARG A 121 7.15 17.09 7.25
CA ARG A 121 8.46 17.20 6.59
C ARG A 121 9.31 15.94 6.75
N GLU A 122 9.25 15.29 7.91
CA GLU A 122 10.03 14.08 8.20
C GLU A 122 9.43 12.86 7.49
N LEU A 123 8.10 12.86 7.35
CA LEU A 123 7.39 11.83 6.57
C LEU A 123 7.53 12.01 5.06
N ALA A 124 8.21 13.07 4.58
CA ALA A 124 8.46 13.24 3.14
C ALA A 124 9.26 12.04 2.60
N PRO A 125 8.65 11.25 1.70
CA PRO A 125 7.87 11.75 0.57
C PRO A 125 6.41 11.29 0.62
N LEU A 126 5.93 10.79 1.77
CA LEU A 126 4.51 10.51 1.97
C LEU A 126 3.77 11.83 2.10
N THR A 127 2.80 12.00 1.23
CA THR A 127 1.91 13.16 1.22
C THR A 127 0.57 12.75 1.78
N TYR A 128 0.10 13.53 2.73
CA TYR A 128 -1.24 13.41 3.24
C TYR A 128 -2.19 14.17 2.33
N LYS A 129 -3.04 13.44 1.61
CA LYS A 129 -4.17 14.03 0.88
C LYS A 129 -5.38 13.91 1.80
N GLU A 130 -5.88 15.07 2.24
CA GLU A 130 -7.14 15.35 2.94
C GLU A 130 -7.84 14.17 3.64
N GLN A 131 -8.16 14.35 4.92
CA GLN A 131 -8.86 13.36 5.73
C GLN A 131 -10.19 12.95 5.09
N PRO A 132 -10.32 11.74 4.51
CA PRO A 132 -11.60 11.32 3.94
C PRO A 132 -12.66 11.13 5.04
N SER A 133 -12.24 10.81 6.26
CA SER A 133 -13.12 10.72 7.44
C SER A 133 -12.30 10.70 8.73
N ASP A 134 -12.91 10.99 9.88
CA ASP A 134 -12.25 10.88 11.19
C ASP A 134 -11.68 9.49 11.49
N ARG A 135 -12.20 8.44 10.83
CA ARG A 135 -11.80 7.04 11.01
C ARG A 135 -10.81 6.53 9.95
N ARG A 136 -10.39 7.38 9.01
CA ARG A 136 -9.56 6.96 7.89
C ARG A 136 -8.57 8.03 7.47
N LEU A 137 -7.30 7.66 7.39
CA LEU A 137 -6.22 8.46 6.82
C LEU A 137 -5.63 7.75 5.61
N VAL A 138 -5.24 8.51 4.60
CA VAL A 138 -4.56 7.96 3.42
C VAL A 138 -3.33 8.81 3.11
N LEU A 139 -2.16 8.14 3.07
CA LEU A 139 -0.89 8.75 2.70
C LEU A 139 -0.44 8.19 1.36
N TRP A 140 0.05 9.08 0.49
CA TRP A 140 0.50 8.76 -0.86
C TRP A 140 1.98 9.04 -1.00
N GLY A 141 2.77 8.03 -1.38
CA GLY A 141 4.15 8.22 -1.79
C GLY A 141 4.22 9.06 -3.06
N MET A 142 5.01 10.13 -3.02
CA MET A 142 5.26 10.94 -4.20
C MET A 142 6.04 10.15 -5.26
N PRO A 143 5.66 10.24 -6.55
CA PRO A 143 6.30 9.50 -7.64
C PRO A 143 7.68 10.08 -8.04
N GLU A 144 8.29 10.92 -7.20
CA GLU A 144 9.42 11.77 -7.57
C GLU A 144 10.65 10.95 -8.06
N HIS A 145 10.82 9.73 -7.56
CA HIS A 145 11.88 8.82 -8.01
C HIS A 145 11.52 7.93 -9.21
N GLN A 146 10.24 7.85 -9.61
CA GLN A 146 9.82 7.00 -10.73
C GLN A 146 10.14 7.60 -12.11
N ARG A 147 10.25 8.94 -12.19
CA ARG A 147 10.56 9.61 -13.46
C ARG A 147 11.97 9.35 -13.98
N GLN A 148 12.92 9.01 -13.10
CA GLN A 148 14.32 8.82 -13.47
C GLN A 148 14.66 7.37 -13.85
N HIS A 149 13.90 6.39 -13.36
CA HIS A 149 14.18 4.96 -13.60
C HIS A 149 13.35 4.32 -14.71
N ARG A 150 12.33 5.00 -15.23
CA ARG A 150 11.86 4.68 -16.58
C ARG A 150 12.97 5.07 -17.54
N LYS A 151 13.88 4.12 -17.84
CA LYS A 151 14.66 4.16 -19.09
C LYS A 151 13.68 4.60 -20.17
N PRO A 152 14.00 5.59 -21.02
CA PRO A 152 13.13 5.94 -22.12
C PRO A 152 12.92 4.65 -22.89
N SER A 153 11.73 4.06 -22.76
CA SER A 153 11.29 3.01 -23.65
C SER A 153 11.46 3.61 -25.03
N PHE A 154 12.22 2.92 -25.86
CA PHE A 154 12.52 3.25 -27.25
C PHE A 154 11.20 3.28 -28.06
N SER A 155 10.31 4.24 -27.75
CA SER A 155 9.11 4.57 -28.51
C SER A 155 9.44 5.77 -29.39
N ALA A 156 10.58 5.68 -30.06
CA ALA A 156 10.76 6.25 -31.37
C ALA A 156 11.08 5.04 -32.25
N LEU A 157 10.03 4.30 -32.63
CA LEU A 157 10.08 3.58 -33.90
C LEU A 157 10.26 4.66 -34.95
N ASP A 158 11.52 4.88 -35.24
CA ASP A 158 12.06 5.75 -36.24
C ASP A 158 11.40 5.37 -37.57
N THR A 159 10.32 6.08 -37.89
CA THR A 159 9.55 5.87 -39.12
C THR A 159 10.34 6.38 -40.34
N SER A 160 11.57 6.87 -40.14
CA SER A 160 12.45 7.39 -41.19
C SER A 160 13.10 6.31 -42.06
N LEU A 161 13.11 5.03 -41.64
CA LEU A 161 13.67 3.93 -42.45
C LEU A 161 12.73 3.44 -43.57
N ILE A 162 11.45 3.81 -43.56
CA ILE A 162 10.51 3.45 -44.65
C ILE A 162 10.59 4.45 -45.82
N ALA A 163 11.12 5.65 -45.61
CA ALA A 163 11.25 6.65 -46.67
C ALA A 163 12.48 6.45 -47.60
N GLN A 164 13.40 5.54 -47.26
CA GLN A 164 14.64 5.33 -48.02
C GLN A 164 14.65 4.04 -48.88
N ALA A 165 13.49 3.40 -49.06
CA ALA A 165 13.32 2.22 -49.91
C ALA A 165 12.65 2.51 -51.28
N ALA A 166 12.45 3.78 -51.65
CA ALA A 166 11.83 4.17 -52.93
C ALA A 166 12.83 4.41 -54.08
N GLY A 167 14.14 4.16 -53.90
CA GLY A 167 15.17 4.61 -54.84
C GLY A 167 16.23 3.60 -55.26
N ARG A 168 16.13 2.31 -54.93
CA ARG A 168 17.16 1.33 -55.31
C ARG A 168 16.57 0.14 -56.06
N ARG A 169 16.45 0.31 -57.37
CA ARG A 169 16.23 -0.76 -58.35
C ARG A 169 17.51 -1.59 -58.40
N VAL A 170 17.52 -2.73 -57.72
CA VAL A 170 18.55 -3.77 -57.89
C VAL A 170 17.96 -4.79 -58.85
N GLU A 171 18.53 -4.88 -60.05
CA GLU A 171 18.34 -6.02 -60.95
C GLU A 171 19.01 -7.23 -60.28
N ILE A 172 18.20 -8.21 -59.89
CA ILE A 172 18.68 -9.51 -59.44
C ILE A 172 18.31 -10.50 -60.53
N GLU A 173 19.31 -10.83 -61.34
CA GLU A 173 19.27 -11.94 -62.29
C GLU A 173 19.18 -13.28 -61.55
N GLY A 174 18.63 -14.25 -62.27
CA GLY A 174 18.07 -15.50 -61.75
C GLY A 174 19.03 -16.40 -61.01
N GLY A 175 18.45 -17.15 -60.06
CA GLY A 175 19.15 -18.16 -59.29
C GLY A 175 18.19 -18.92 -58.39
N THR A 176 17.33 -19.77 -58.99
CA THR A 176 16.75 -20.93 -58.28
C THR A 176 17.91 -21.81 -57.78
N PRO A 177 17.89 -22.32 -56.54
CA PRO A 177 17.23 -23.62 -56.36
C PRO A 177 16.67 -23.93 -54.95
N ALA A 178 15.94 -25.05 -54.94
CA ALA A 178 15.82 -26.04 -53.85
C ALA A 178 14.85 -25.75 -52.69
N VAL A 179 13.65 -26.30 -52.90
CA VAL A 179 12.66 -26.72 -51.90
C VAL A 179 13.33 -27.54 -50.79
N ALA A 180 13.36 -26.99 -49.58
CA ALA A 180 13.65 -27.74 -48.36
C ALA A 180 12.32 -28.11 -47.68
N THR A 181 12.05 -29.40 -47.68
CA THR A 181 10.94 -30.11 -47.05
C THR A 181 10.85 -29.80 -45.56
N ALA A 182 9.75 -29.19 -45.14
CA ALA A 182 9.39 -29.03 -43.73
C ALA A 182 8.93 -30.38 -43.14
N PRO A 183 9.45 -30.80 -41.97
CA PRO A 183 8.90 -31.95 -41.26
C PRO A 183 7.55 -31.60 -40.61
N ALA A 184 6.67 -32.61 -40.62
CA ALA A 184 5.28 -32.57 -40.22
C ALA A 184 5.06 -32.17 -38.74
N PRO A 185 3.94 -31.51 -38.41
CA PRO A 185 3.52 -31.33 -37.02
C PRO A 185 2.99 -32.67 -36.47
N GLU A 186 3.70 -33.22 -35.48
CA GLU A 186 3.21 -34.34 -34.68
C GLU A 186 1.93 -33.92 -33.93
N ARG A 187 0.82 -34.53 -34.35
CA ARG A 187 -0.41 -34.64 -33.58
C ARG A 187 -0.20 -35.75 -32.55
N SER A 188 -0.41 -35.44 -31.27
CA SER A 188 -0.88 -36.29 -30.14
C SER A 188 -0.47 -35.55 -28.84
N SER A 189 -1.32 -35.26 -27.86
CA SER A 189 -2.42 -36.05 -27.30
C SER A 189 -3.45 -35.13 -26.62
N PRO A 190 -4.75 -35.48 -26.63
CA PRO A 190 -5.71 -34.89 -25.71
C PRO A 190 -5.44 -35.39 -24.29
N SER A 191 -5.04 -34.49 -23.40
CA SER A 191 -5.06 -34.75 -21.96
C SER A 191 -6.51 -35.02 -21.54
N SER A 192 -6.75 -36.21 -21.02
CA SER A 192 -8.01 -36.54 -20.34
C SER A 192 -8.00 -35.84 -18.98
N ASP A 193 -8.47 -34.60 -18.94
CA ASP A 193 -8.88 -33.99 -17.67
C ASP A 193 -10.12 -34.71 -17.15
N PRO A 194 -10.12 -35.22 -15.91
CA PRO A 194 -11.34 -35.74 -15.29
C PRO A 194 -12.35 -34.60 -15.12
N PRO A 195 -13.66 -34.89 -15.24
CA PRO A 195 -14.68 -33.88 -15.00
C PRO A 195 -14.54 -33.37 -13.57
N ILE A 196 -14.35 -32.05 -13.44
CA ILE A 196 -14.47 -31.34 -12.18
C ILE A 196 -15.87 -31.65 -11.65
N ALA A 197 -15.94 -32.53 -10.66
CA ALA A 197 -17.15 -32.78 -9.92
C ALA A 197 -17.67 -31.43 -9.43
N ALA A 198 -18.87 -31.07 -9.87
CA ALA A 198 -19.58 -29.93 -9.36
C ALA A 198 -19.61 -30.07 -7.84
N TYR A 199 -18.84 -29.23 -7.15
CA TYR A 199 -18.97 -29.07 -5.71
C TYR A 199 -20.32 -28.41 -5.49
N ASP A 200 -21.31 -29.27 -5.27
CA ASP A 200 -22.58 -28.91 -4.70
C ASP A 200 -22.28 -28.33 -3.32
N ARG A 201 -22.24 -26.98 -3.26
CA ARG A 201 -22.07 -26.26 -2.00
C ARG A 201 -23.37 -26.45 -1.24
N PRO A 202 -23.41 -27.20 -0.12
CA PRO A 202 -24.55 -27.09 0.77
C PRO A 202 -24.59 -25.64 1.23
N SER A 203 -25.71 -24.97 0.92
CA SER A 203 -26.04 -23.68 1.51
C SER A 203 -26.18 -23.92 3.02
N ALA A 204 -25.08 -23.78 3.74
CA ALA A 204 -25.09 -23.73 5.19
C ALA A 204 -25.80 -22.45 5.58
N THR A 205 -27.13 -22.55 5.68
CA THR A 205 -27.96 -21.58 6.36
C THR A 205 -27.54 -21.67 7.83
N LEU A 206 -26.62 -20.79 8.22
CA LEU A 206 -26.29 -20.55 9.63
C LEU A 206 -27.58 -20.05 10.29
N GLU A 207 -28.31 -20.94 10.93
CA GLU A 207 -29.38 -20.59 11.86
C GLU A 207 -28.72 -19.83 13.01
N ILE A 208 -28.80 -18.49 12.93
CA ILE A 208 -28.41 -17.60 14.02
C ILE A 208 -29.42 -17.84 15.14
N PRO A 209 -29.00 -18.34 16.32
CA PRO A 209 -29.92 -18.60 17.42
C PRO A 209 -30.66 -17.31 17.83
N ASP A 210 -31.99 -17.39 18.00
CA ASP A 210 -32.85 -16.22 18.26
C ASP A 210 -32.46 -15.42 19.53
N HIS A 211 -31.68 -15.98 20.45
CA HIS A 211 -31.19 -15.26 21.63
C HIS A 211 -30.05 -14.26 21.35
N LEU A 212 -29.49 -14.25 20.13
CA LEU A 212 -28.57 -13.20 19.64
C LEU A 212 -29.30 -12.09 18.86
N ARG A 213 -30.62 -12.24 18.66
CA ARG A 213 -31.48 -11.30 17.94
C ARG A 213 -32.11 -10.32 18.93
N ASP A 214 -31.26 -9.49 19.52
CA ASP A 214 -31.56 -8.40 20.47
C ASP A 214 -32.18 -8.82 21.82
N PRO A 215 -31.64 -8.25 22.92
CA PRO A 215 -32.40 -7.13 23.48
C PRO A 215 -31.56 -5.98 24.04
N ALA A 216 -32.22 -4.82 24.06
CA ALA A 216 -31.95 -3.65 24.88
C ALA A 216 -30.90 -2.65 24.36
N ALA A 217 -31.41 -1.72 23.55
CA ALA A 217 -30.89 -0.36 23.47
C ALA A 217 -30.68 0.21 24.90
N PRO A 218 -29.50 0.79 25.21
CA PRO A 218 -29.31 1.47 26.48
C PRO A 218 -30.22 2.70 26.53
N ALA A 219 -31.00 2.80 27.61
CA ALA A 219 -31.81 3.95 27.94
C ALA A 219 -30.98 5.24 27.83
N GLN A 220 -31.44 6.15 26.97
CA GLN A 220 -30.89 7.50 26.84
C GLN A 220 -30.99 8.20 28.20
N ALA A 221 -29.84 8.53 28.78
CA ALA A 221 -29.77 9.41 29.94
C ALA A 221 -30.34 10.80 29.57
N PRO A 222 -31.13 11.43 30.45
CA PRO A 222 -31.70 12.75 30.17
C PRO A 222 -30.59 13.79 29.97
N ALA A 223 -30.65 14.48 28.84
CA ALA A 223 -29.77 15.58 28.50
C ALA A 223 -29.80 16.64 29.60
N LYS A 224 -28.67 16.79 30.31
CA LYS A 224 -28.45 17.93 31.21
C LYS A 224 -28.51 19.21 30.38
N ALA A 225 -29.52 20.03 30.62
CA ALA A 225 -29.68 21.34 30.03
C ALA A 225 -28.41 22.18 30.28
N LYS A 226 -27.72 22.55 29.19
CA LYS A 226 -26.60 23.51 29.24
C LYS A 226 -27.16 24.85 29.74
N ALA A 227 -26.82 25.20 30.97
CA ALA A 227 -27.06 26.52 31.52
C ALA A 227 -26.40 27.57 30.60
N LYS A 228 -27.23 28.50 30.12
CA LYS A 228 -26.82 29.63 29.29
C LYS A 228 -25.83 30.50 30.10
N PRO A 229 -24.63 30.81 29.60
CA PRO A 229 -23.70 31.65 30.34
C PRO A 229 -24.32 33.04 30.60
N PRO A 230 -24.10 33.63 31.79
CA PRO A 230 -24.65 34.92 32.15
C PRO A 230 -24.14 36.00 31.17
N ARG A 231 -25.06 36.86 30.71
CA ARG A 231 -24.72 37.97 29.80
C ARG A 231 -23.72 38.91 30.50
N PRO A 232 -22.67 39.38 29.79
CA PRO A 232 -21.77 40.38 30.34
C PRO A 232 -22.51 41.69 30.65
N PRO A 233 -22.12 42.41 31.71
CA PRO A 233 -22.72 43.69 32.08
C PRO A 233 -22.45 44.75 31.01
N PRO A 234 -23.39 45.70 30.82
CA PRO A 234 -23.22 46.77 29.85
C PRO A 234 -22.04 47.70 30.22
N PRO A 235 -21.33 48.26 29.23
CA PRO A 235 -20.21 49.15 29.48
C PRO A 235 -20.68 50.43 30.18
N ARG A 236 -20.07 50.73 31.34
CA ARG A 236 -20.29 51.98 32.07
C ARG A 236 -19.83 53.16 31.21
N ARG A 237 -20.77 54.03 30.84
CA ARG A 237 -20.45 55.34 30.23
C ARG A 237 -19.66 56.17 31.24
N LYS A 238 -18.45 56.59 30.85
CA LYS A 238 -17.67 57.56 31.63
C LYS A 238 -18.36 58.94 31.53
N PRO A 239 -18.58 59.65 32.64
CA PRO A 239 -19.04 61.03 32.61
C PRO A 239 -17.98 61.91 31.94
N ARG A 240 -18.45 62.86 31.12
CA ARG A 240 -17.63 63.90 30.49
C ARG A 240 -17.23 64.97 31.49
#